data_AF-A0A077QYB4-F1
#
_entry.id   AF-A0A077QYB4-F1
#
_cell.length_a   1.000
_cell.length_b   1.000
_cell.length_c   1.000
_cell.angle_alpha   90.00
_cell.angle_beta   90.00
_cell.angle_gamma   90.00
#
_symmetry.space_group_name_H-M   'P 1'
#
loop_
_entity.id
_entity.type
_entity.pdbx_description
1 polymer ?
#
loop_
_entity_poly.entity_id
_entity_poly.type
_entity_poly.pdbx_seq_one_letter_code
_entity_poly.pdbx_strand_id
1 'polypeptide(L)'
;MAPHLLSRSQGDFLLRGLTSDPPQRSDGRHLLGFRSLDIDTGVAAQANGSSRITLGGTEIFCGIKAEVRSFGDDSDDQDDEQAEFQTQDDQELACESRKTGRIKCSVDYSQSLVHSFDSKLLDTLSVSLSSMINSAFSPRSCPLPLHQLLIIANAKHWTIYIDLLVNSLSGGNLFDAAFAAVFGAFYDTRVPATRGVAFEAPAVLDELGNAVHGAFANSQGELDQMGIKGLLKKKPKANAAGTPGNRSGTASKVVDFELEHSGQDGASVEGRQDVPLCITVNILPHSYLLDANVDEEACIGSRIRVLATRSSKVLSVRTEGTEEISFKRVSEAIRIGSVQAARLADALLDQLKRCSGLDQEDQEVDVAAVESWALGKMDVDA
;
A
#
# COMPACT_ATOMS: atom_id res chain seq x y z
N MET A 1 19.54 25.86 -0.92
CA MET A 1 19.54 26.74 0.28
C MET A 1 19.58 25.83 1.50
N ALA A 2 20.15 26.28 2.62
CA ALA A 2 20.28 25.46 3.84
C ALA A 2 18.90 24.97 4.33
N PRO A 3 18.81 23.86 5.09
CA PRO A 3 17.57 23.48 5.77
C PRO A 3 17.00 24.70 6.50
N HIS A 4 15.70 24.72 6.77
CA HIS A 4 15.08 25.76 7.60
C HIS A 4 15.77 25.75 8.98
N LEU A 5 16.90 26.47 9.08
CA LEU A 5 17.79 26.49 10.21
C LEU A 5 17.15 27.47 11.19
N LEU A 6 16.31 26.92 12.06
CA LEU A 6 15.81 27.66 13.20
C LEU A 6 17.00 28.24 13.98
N SER A 7 16.89 29.50 14.34
CA SER A 7 17.80 30.10 15.32
C SER A 7 17.71 29.31 16.62
N ARG A 8 18.82 29.20 17.35
CA ARG A 8 18.82 28.58 18.69
C ARG A 8 17.77 29.19 19.60
N SER A 9 17.57 30.52 19.53
CA SER A 9 16.53 31.21 20.29
C SER A 9 15.11 30.81 19.87
N GLN A 10 14.88 30.54 18.59
CA GLN A 10 13.59 30.07 18.07
C GLN A 10 13.33 28.63 18.51
N GLY A 11 14.34 27.75 18.40
CA GLY A 11 14.23 26.37 18.87
C GLY A 11 13.96 26.29 20.37
N ASP A 12 14.70 27.05 21.18
CA ASP A 12 14.47 27.14 22.63
C ASP A 12 13.08 27.68 22.97
N PHE A 13 12.58 28.66 22.20
CA PHE A 13 11.25 29.22 22.39
C PHE A 13 10.16 28.18 22.13
N LEU A 14 10.26 27.46 21.00
CA LEU A 14 9.32 26.39 20.64
C LEU A 14 9.34 25.26 21.67
N LEU A 15 10.53 24.79 22.05
CA LEU A 15 10.67 23.70 23.03
C LEU A 15 10.11 24.12 24.40
N ARG A 16 10.33 25.36 24.83
CA ARG A 16 9.74 25.90 26.06
C ARG A 16 8.22 26.00 25.98
N GLY A 17 7.66 26.41 24.84
CA GLY A 17 6.20 26.46 24.63
C GLY A 17 5.56 25.06 24.65
N LEU A 18 6.22 24.07 24.06
CA LEU A 18 5.75 22.68 24.07
C LEU A 18 5.85 22.02 25.46
N THR A 19 6.79 22.46 26.30
CA THR A 19 7.04 21.91 27.63
C THR A 19 6.37 22.74 28.75
N SER A 20 5.79 23.90 28.44
CA SER A 20 5.09 24.71 29.44
C SER A 20 3.85 24.00 29.97
N ASP A 21 3.40 24.39 31.16
CA ASP A 21 2.13 23.95 31.74
C ASP A 21 1.18 25.15 31.86
N PRO A 22 0.15 25.28 31.01
CA PRO A 22 -0.26 24.37 29.93
C PRO A 22 0.64 24.45 28.67
N PRO A 23 0.70 23.38 27.85
CA PRO A 23 1.51 23.37 26.64
C PRO A 23 0.87 24.25 25.56
N GLN A 24 1.68 25.10 24.93
CA GLN A 24 1.25 26.03 23.89
C GLN A 24 1.96 25.72 22.57
N ARG A 25 1.18 25.31 21.56
CA ARG A 25 1.63 25.22 20.17
C ARG A 25 1.47 26.56 19.46
N SER A 26 2.28 26.81 18.43
CA SER A 26 2.17 27.99 17.56
C SER A 26 0.76 28.16 16.99
N ASP A 27 0.10 27.04 16.68
CA ASP A 27 -1.19 27.01 15.99
C ASP A 27 -2.38 26.96 16.97
N GLY A 28 -2.11 26.93 18.29
CA GLY A 28 -3.14 26.77 19.33
C GLY A 28 -3.80 25.39 19.41
N ARG A 29 -3.33 24.41 18.63
CA ARG A 29 -3.83 23.03 18.63
C ARG A 29 -3.39 22.26 19.89
N HIS A 30 -4.17 21.23 20.26
CA HIS A 30 -3.76 20.27 21.28
C HIS A 30 -2.55 19.43 20.81
N LEU A 31 -1.73 18.93 21.75
CA LEU A 31 -0.53 18.13 21.44
C LEU A 31 -0.82 16.84 20.65
N LEU A 32 -1.99 16.24 20.88
CA LEU A 32 -2.44 15.03 20.19
C LEU A 32 -3.40 15.31 19.02
N GLY A 33 -3.57 16.58 18.63
CA GLY A 33 -4.48 16.98 17.56
C GLY A 33 -3.79 17.08 16.20
N PHE A 34 -4.38 16.44 15.19
CA PHE A 34 -3.97 16.59 13.79
C PHE A 34 -4.53 17.88 13.17
N ARG A 35 -3.88 18.39 12.12
CA ARG A 35 -4.47 19.42 11.26
C ARG A 35 -5.54 18.82 10.34
N SER A 36 -6.31 19.68 9.68
CA SER A 36 -7.23 19.25 8.64
C SER A 36 -6.46 18.54 7.52
N LEU A 37 -6.87 17.32 7.24
CA LEU A 37 -6.34 16.49 6.16
C LEU A 37 -7.42 16.40 5.08
N ASP A 38 -7.06 16.77 3.87
CA ASP A 38 -7.94 16.68 2.70
C ASP A 38 -7.44 15.59 1.74
N ILE A 39 -8.34 14.72 1.27
CA ILE A 39 -8.03 13.62 0.35
C ILE A 39 -8.93 13.72 -0.86
N ASP A 40 -8.31 13.85 -2.02
CA ASP A 40 -8.95 13.69 -3.32
C ASP A 40 -8.52 12.35 -3.93
N THR A 41 -9.47 11.60 -4.49
CA THR A 41 -9.21 10.38 -5.28
C THR A 41 -9.44 10.61 -6.76
N GLY A 42 -8.86 9.79 -7.63
CA GLY A 42 -9.10 9.87 -9.07
C GLY A 42 -8.42 11.05 -9.77
N VAL A 43 -7.31 11.54 -9.21
CA VAL A 43 -6.54 12.69 -9.74
C VAL A 43 -5.82 12.36 -11.05
N ALA A 44 -5.35 11.13 -11.20
CA ALA A 44 -4.63 10.66 -12.39
C ALA A 44 -5.46 9.61 -13.14
N ALA A 45 -6.10 10.02 -14.23
CA ALA A 45 -6.98 9.15 -15.04
C ALA A 45 -6.28 7.96 -15.72
N GLN A 46 -4.95 8.00 -15.87
CA GLN A 46 -4.17 6.92 -16.47
C GLN A 46 -3.74 5.85 -15.45
N ALA A 47 -3.85 6.14 -14.15
CA ALA A 47 -3.49 5.21 -13.09
C ALA A 47 -4.67 4.29 -12.76
N ASN A 48 -4.39 3.07 -12.30
CA ASN A 48 -5.41 2.13 -11.82
C ASN A 48 -6.11 2.64 -10.55
N GLY A 49 -5.39 3.45 -9.76
CA GLY A 49 -5.93 4.21 -8.64
C GLY A 49 -5.03 5.41 -8.39
N SER A 50 -5.60 6.51 -7.94
CA SER A 50 -4.81 7.69 -7.62
C SER A 50 -5.41 8.48 -6.47
N SER A 51 -4.54 9.20 -5.78
CA SER A 51 -4.95 10.13 -4.74
C SER A 51 -4.05 11.36 -4.69
N ARG A 52 -4.58 12.43 -4.13
CA ARG A 52 -3.85 13.61 -3.71
C ARG A 52 -4.23 13.90 -2.27
N ILE A 53 -3.23 14.20 -1.46
CA ILE A 53 -3.44 14.59 -0.07
C ILE A 53 -2.82 15.94 0.18
N THR A 54 -3.59 16.77 0.88
CA THR A 54 -3.14 18.04 1.42
C THR A 54 -3.23 18.01 2.94
N LEU A 55 -2.07 17.97 3.61
CA LEU A 55 -1.95 18.03 5.06
C LEU A 55 -1.40 19.40 5.46
N GLY A 56 -2.28 20.40 5.54
CA GLY A 56 -2.03 21.80 5.93
C GLY A 56 -1.06 22.62 5.05
N GLY A 57 -0.14 21.97 4.36
CA GLY A 57 0.93 22.56 3.55
C GLY A 57 1.90 21.51 2.99
N THR A 58 1.84 20.28 3.50
CA THR A 58 2.46 19.10 2.86
C THR A 58 1.49 18.56 1.82
N GLU A 59 1.95 18.41 0.58
CA GLU A 59 1.14 17.95 -0.54
C GLU A 59 1.82 16.77 -1.23
N ILE A 60 1.09 15.67 -1.37
CA ILE A 60 1.60 14.41 -1.94
C ILE A 60 0.57 13.87 -2.93
N PHE A 61 1.05 13.46 -4.09
CA PHE A 61 0.31 12.70 -5.07
C PHE A 61 0.73 11.23 -4.98
N CYS A 62 -0.24 10.32 -5.02
CA CYS A 62 0.02 8.89 -5.09
C CYS A 62 -0.66 8.33 -6.35
N GLY A 63 0.10 7.64 -7.18
CA GLY A 63 -0.40 6.85 -8.30
C GLY A 63 -0.19 5.37 -8.03
N ILE A 64 -1.16 4.55 -8.39
CA ILE A 64 -1.06 3.10 -8.35
C ILE A 64 -1.21 2.56 -9.77
N LYS A 65 -0.24 1.75 -10.18
CA LYS A 65 -0.21 1.10 -11.49
C LYS A 65 -0.10 -0.41 -11.31
N ALA A 66 -0.96 -1.17 -11.98
CA ALA A 66 -0.93 -2.63 -11.97
C ALA A 66 -0.33 -3.16 -13.28
N GLU A 67 0.72 -3.98 -13.18
CA GLU A 67 1.34 -4.64 -14.33
C GLU A 67 1.40 -6.16 -14.14
N VAL A 68 1.35 -6.91 -15.22
CA VAL A 68 1.48 -8.38 -15.18
C VAL A 68 2.94 -8.75 -15.28
N ARG A 69 3.47 -9.41 -14.25
CA ARG A 69 4.85 -9.93 -14.19
C ARG A 69 4.86 -11.45 -14.12
N SER A 70 5.94 -12.04 -14.64
CA SER A 70 6.20 -13.47 -14.50
C SER A 70 7.18 -13.73 -13.36
N PHE A 71 7.00 -14.82 -12.60
CA PHE A 71 7.86 -15.12 -11.43
C PHE A 71 9.35 -15.37 -11.77
N GLY A 72 9.70 -15.55 -13.04
CA GLY A 72 11.08 -15.79 -13.51
C GLY A 72 11.78 -14.56 -14.09
N ASP A 73 11.10 -13.41 -14.17
CA ASP A 73 11.62 -12.18 -14.79
C ASP A 73 12.22 -11.20 -13.75
N ASP A 74 12.17 -11.57 -12.47
CA ASP A 74 12.67 -10.73 -11.37
C ASP A 74 14.18 -10.92 -11.10
N SER A 75 14.92 -11.56 -12.01
CA SER A 75 16.39 -11.74 -11.90
C SER A 75 17.20 -10.44 -12.01
N ASP A 76 16.53 -9.30 -12.21
CA ASP A 76 17.14 -7.97 -12.26
C ASP A 76 17.13 -7.25 -10.89
N ASP A 77 16.47 -7.81 -9.87
CA ASP A 77 16.66 -7.36 -8.49
C ASP A 77 18.02 -7.92 -8.03
N GLN A 78 19.07 -7.08 -8.00
CA GLN A 78 20.47 -7.39 -7.63
C GLN A 78 20.69 -7.92 -6.20
N ASP A 79 19.64 -8.44 -5.56
CA ASP A 79 19.69 -9.06 -4.23
C ASP A 79 19.88 -10.60 -4.30
N ASP A 80 19.87 -11.20 -5.50
CA ASP A 80 19.98 -12.66 -5.69
C ASP A 80 21.43 -13.21 -5.69
N GLU A 81 22.48 -12.37 -5.62
CA GLU A 81 23.87 -12.86 -5.55
C GLU A 81 24.27 -13.48 -4.19
N GLN A 82 23.35 -13.54 -3.22
CA GLN A 82 23.57 -14.23 -1.93
C GLN A 82 22.90 -15.62 -1.84
N ALA A 83 22.49 -16.22 -2.96
CA ALA A 83 21.79 -17.50 -3.00
C ALA A 83 22.69 -18.77 -2.92
N GLU A 84 23.92 -18.70 -2.41
CA GLU A 84 24.77 -19.90 -2.22
C GLU A 84 24.85 -20.41 -0.78
N PHE A 85 24.21 -19.75 0.19
CA PHE A 85 24.14 -20.26 1.57
C PHE A 85 22.78 -20.00 2.21
N GLN A 86 21.74 -20.65 1.70
CA GLN A 86 20.39 -20.60 2.27
C GLN A 86 20.10 -21.87 3.06
N THR A 87 19.62 -21.68 4.30
CA THR A 87 19.18 -22.77 5.19
C THR A 87 17.84 -23.34 4.70
N GLN A 88 17.41 -24.52 5.19
CA GLN A 88 16.15 -25.15 4.75
C GLN A 88 14.92 -24.24 4.90
N ASP A 89 14.92 -23.34 5.88
CA ASP A 89 13.84 -22.40 6.15
C ASP A 89 13.72 -21.29 5.07
N ASP A 90 14.83 -20.91 4.43
CA ASP A 90 14.86 -19.89 3.37
C ASP A 90 14.25 -20.40 2.05
N GLN A 91 14.36 -21.71 1.77
CA GLN A 91 13.74 -22.34 0.61
C GLN A 91 12.21 -22.41 0.72
N GLU A 92 11.67 -22.56 1.93
CA GLU A 92 10.23 -22.52 2.17
C GLU A 92 9.69 -21.09 2.02
N LEU A 93 10.40 -20.09 2.53
CA LEU A 93 10.08 -18.66 2.39
C LEU A 93 10.06 -18.19 0.91
N ALA A 94 11.01 -18.67 0.10
CA ALA A 94 11.01 -18.44 -1.34
C ALA A 94 9.84 -19.14 -2.05
N CYS A 95 9.31 -20.23 -1.49
CA CYS A 95 8.14 -20.94 -2.03
C CYS A 95 6.82 -20.23 -1.69
N GLU A 96 6.72 -19.59 -0.54
CA GLU A 96 5.56 -18.75 -0.16
C GLU A 96 5.50 -17.45 -0.98
N SER A 97 6.65 -16.82 -1.20
CA SER A 97 6.76 -15.59 -2.01
C SER A 97 6.36 -15.82 -3.48
N ARG A 98 6.52 -17.06 -3.99
CA ARG A 98 6.10 -17.45 -5.35
C ARG A 98 4.58 -17.66 -5.51
N LYS A 99 3.82 -17.58 -4.42
CA LYS A 99 2.36 -17.77 -4.41
C LYS A 99 1.60 -16.49 -4.09
N THR A 100 2.24 -15.34 -4.07
CA THR A 100 1.59 -14.07 -3.76
C THR A 100 1.96 -12.99 -4.78
N GLY A 101 1.06 -12.03 -5.01
CA GLY A 101 1.40 -10.84 -5.78
C GLY A 101 2.41 -9.96 -5.05
N ARG A 102 3.10 -9.08 -5.80
CA ARG A 102 4.13 -8.18 -5.26
C ARG A 102 3.64 -6.74 -5.30
N ILE A 103 4.08 -5.96 -4.31
CA ILE A 103 3.86 -4.52 -4.25
C ILE A 103 5.24 -3.87 -4.16
N LYS A 104 5.55 -2.95 -5.08
CA LYS A 104 6.80 -2.19 -5.11
C LYS A 104 6.46 -0.70 -4.99
N CYS A 105 7.14 0.01 -4.10
CA CYS A 105 6.98 1.45 -3.93
C CYS A 105 8.20 2.22 -4.45
N SER A 106 7.93 3.27 -5.23
CA SER A 106 8.89 4.32 -5.58
C SER A 106 8.43 5.65 -4.98
N VAL A 107 9.40 6.51 -4.61
CA VAL A 107 9.15 7.83 -4.04
C VAL A 107 10.01 8.84 -4.78
N ASP A 108 9.35 9.80 -5.42
CA ASP A 108 9.96 10.89 -6.17
C ASP A 108 9.57 12.25 -5.56
N TYR A 109 10.46 13.24 -5.75
CA TYR A 109 10.23 14.61 -5.31
C TYR A 109 10.07 15.54 -6.51
N SER A 110 9.15 16.50 -6.39
CA SER A 110 8.99 17.57 -7.37
C SER A 110 10.26 18.44 -7.45
N GLN A 111 10.56 18.95 -8.64
CA GLN A 111 11.76 19.75 -8.90
C GLN A 111 11.83 21.01 -8.04
N SER A 112 10.67 21.58 -7.66
CA SER A 112 10.61 22.73 -6.74
C SER A 112 11.20 22.42 -5.36
N LEU A 113 11.07 21.18 -4.89
CA LEU A 113 11.66 20.73 -3.63
C LEU A 113 13.16 20.46 -3.77
N VAL A 114 13.58 19.89 -4.89
CA VAL A 114 15.00 19.60 -5.19
C VAL A 114 15.84 20.88 -5.19
N HIS A 115 15.27 22.02 -5.61
CA HIS A 115 15.97 23.30 -5.54
C HIS A 115 15.99 23.94 -4.13
N SER A 116 14.97 23.63 -3.32
CA SER A 116 14.77 24.23 -2.00
C SER A 116 15.55 23.49 -0.90
N PHE A 117 15.66 22.16 -1.02
CA PHE A 117 16.25 21.26 -0.03
C PHE A 117 17.59 20.67 -0.50
N ASP A 118 18.35 20.10 0.42
CA ASP A 118 19.58 19.36 0.10
C ASP A 118 19.24 18.00 -0.52
N SER A 119 19.90 17.66 -1.63
CA SER A 119 19.61 16.44 -2.38
C SER A 119 19.87 15.18 -1.54
N LYS A 120 20.93 15.18 -0.72
CA LYS A 120 21.29 14.04 0.13
C LYS A 120 20.24 13.71 1.17
N LEU A 121 19.62 14.75 1.74
CA LEU A 121 18.53 14.59 2.69
C LEU A 121 17.30 14.01 2.01
N LEU A 122 16.95 14.51 0.82
CA LEU A 122 15.84 13.98 0.03
C LEU A 122 16.07 12.50 -0.34
N ASP A 123 17.28 12.14 -0.79
CA ASP A 123 17.64 10.76 -1.12
C ASP A 123 17.54 9.83 0.10
N THR A 124 17.97 10.31 1.27
CA THR A 124 17.84 9.54 2.52
C THR A 124 16.38 9.35 2.91
N LEU A 125 15.55 10.39 2.74
CA LEU A 125 14.13 10.35 3.04
C LEU A 125 13.36 9.45 2.06
N SER A 126 13.65 9.47 0.75
CA SER A 126 13.01 8.58 -0.22
C SER A 126 13.35 7.13 0.07
N VAL A 127 14.61 6.79 0.31
CA VAL A 127 15.02 5.42 0.66
C VAL A 127 14.34 4.95 1.95
N SER A 128 14.28 5.82 2.97
CA SER A 128 13.61 5.50 4.23
C SER A 128 12.10 5.27 4.05
N LEU A 129 11.41 6.14 3.30
CA LEU A 129 9.99 6.03 3.02
C LEU A 129 9.66 4.80 2.17
N SER A 130 10.38 4.58 1.08
CA SER A 130 10.23 3.39 0.22
C SER A 130 10.49 2.10 1.00
N SER A 131 11.53 2.04 1.83
CA SER A 131 11.81 0.89 2.71
C SER A 131 10.67 0.63 3.70
N MET A 132 10.07 1.69 4.26
CA MET A 132 8.98 1.58 5.21
C MET A 132 7.71 1.05 4.56
N ILE A 133 7.36 1.57 3.37
CA ILE A 133 6.20 1.14 2.60
C ILE A 133 6.39 -0.30 2.11
N ASN A 134 7.54 -0.63 1.52
CA ASN A 134 7.84 -2.00 1.09
C ASN A 134 7.81 -3.00 2.26
N SER A 135 8.28 -2.61 3.45
CA SER A 135 8.18 -3.44 4.66
C SER A 135 6.75 -3.61 5.16
N ALA A 136 5.88 -2.61 4.95
CA ALA A 136 4.47 -2.68 5.35
C ALA A 136 3.68 -3.66 4.46
N PHE A 137 4.04 -3.74 3.17
CA PHE A 137 3.38 -4.59 2.17
C PHE A 137 4.10 -5.92 1.90
N SER A 138 5.02 -6.34 2.78
CA SER A 138 5.68 -7.65 2.67
C SER A 138 4.68 -8.80 2.89
N PRO A 139 4.85 -9.97 2.25
CA PRO A 139 3.87 -11.07 2.32
C PRO A 139 3.47 -11.55 3.72
N ARG A 140 4.33 -11.37 4.74
CA ARG A 140 4.01 -11.73 6.14
C ARG A 140 3.22 -10.67 6.91
N SER A 141 3.40 -9.40 6.55
CA SER A 141 2.86 -8.24 7.28
C SER A 141 1.72 -7.54 6.54
N CYS A 142 1.52 -7.86 5.26
CA CYS A 142 0.52 -7.23 4.43
C CYS A 142 -0.89 -7.50 4.97
N PRO A 143 -1.69 -6.45 5.26
CA PRO A 143 -3.09 -6.61 5.65
C PRO A 143 -3.99 -6.93 4.45
N LEU A 144 -3.50 -6.75 3.22
CA LEU A 144 -4.24 -7.08 2.00
C LEU A 144 -4.07 -8.56 1.63
N PRO A 145 -5.14 -9.26 1.23
CA PRO A 145 -5.04 -10.61 0.69
C PRO A 145 -4.29 -10.59 -0.65
N LEU A 146 -2.97 -10.83 -0.64
CA LEU A 146 -2.13 -10.84 -1.85
C LEU A 146 -2.43 -12.00 -2.82
N HIS A 147 -3.24 -12.97 -2.40
CA HIS A 147 -3.66 -14.08 -3.25
C HIS A 147 -4.59 -13.60 -4.39
N GLN A 148 -5.33 -12.50 -4.20
CA GLN A 148 -6.21 -11.92 -5.22
C GLN A 148 -5.43 -11.39 -6.44
N LEU A 149 -4.13 -11.13 -6.26
CA LEU A 149 -3.24 -10.61 -7.30
C LEU A 149 -2.61 -11.73 -8.14
N LEU A 150 -2.96 -13.00 -7.89
CA LEU A 150 -2.48 -14.12 -8.71
C LEU A 150 -3.36 -14.31 -9.94
N ILE A 151 -2.72 -14.40 -11.10
CA ILE A 151 -3.41 -14.77 -12.35
C ILE A 151 -3.22 -16.27 -12.59
N ILE A 152 -1.97 -16.71 -12.65
CA ILE A 152 -1.61 -18.12 -12.83
C ILE A 152 -0.58 -18.48 -11.76
N ALA A 153 -0.92 -19.45 -10.92
CA ALA A 153 -0.07 -19.90 -9.82
C ALA A 153 1.35 -20.26 -10.30
N ASN A 154 2.36 -19.59 -9.73
CA ASN A 154 3.78 -19.74 -10.08
C ASN A 154 4.16 -19.42 -11.53
N ALA A 155 3.29 -18.78 -12.32
CA ALA A 155 3.63 -18.32 -13.67
C ALA A 155 3.48 -16.81 -13.81
N LYS A 156 2.27 -16.26 -13.61
CA LYS A 156 1.95 -14.84 -13.81
C LYS A 156 1.22 -14.26 -12.60
N HIS A 157 1.63 -13.07 -12.16
CA HIS A 157 1.00 -12.33 -11.07
C HIS A 157 0.89 -10.85 -11.41
N TRP A 158 -0.04 -10.17 -10.75
CA TRP A 158 -0.10 -8.72 -10.73
C TRP A 158 0.95 -8.17 -9.78
N THR A 159 1.78 -7.27 -10.31
CA THR A 159 2.68 -6.43 -9.53
C THR A 159 2.09 -5.03 -9.48
N ILE A 160 1.87 -4.54 -8.26
CA ILE A 160 1.37 -3.20 -8.03
C ILE A 160 2.57 -2.28 -7.78
N TYR A 161 2.71 -1.27 -8.62
CA TYR A 161 3.65 -0.18 -8.44
C TYR A 161 2.93 0.99 -7.78
N ILE A 162 3.46 1.43 -6.64
CA ILE A 162 3.02 2.61 -5.92
C ILE A 162 4.03 3.71 -6.20
N ASP A 163 3.61 4.75 -6.90
CA ASP A 163 4.44 5.91 -7.21
C ASP A 163 3.97 7.09 -6.36
N LEU A 164 4.81 7.51 -5.42
CA LEU A 164 4.57 8.68 -4.59
C LEU A 164 5.35 9.86 -5.13
N LEU A 165 4.65 10.95 -5.46
CA LEU A 165 5.25 12.22 -5.84
C LEU A 165 4.98 13.27 -4.77
N VAL A 166 6.02 13.65 -4.04
CA VAL A 166 5.93 14.71 -3.02
C VAL A 166 6.06 16.07 -3.72
N ASN A 167 5.02 16.89 -3.64
CA ASN A 167 5.01 18.22 -4.26
C ASN A 167 5.45 19.32 -3.30
N SER A 168 4.99 19.26 -2.05
CA SER A 168 5.32 20.25 -1.01
C SER A 168 5.65 19.56 0.32
N LEU A 169 6.69 20.06 0.99
CA LEU A 169 7.13 19.62 2.34
C LEU A 169 6.98 20.72 3.40
N SER A 170 6.32 21.83 3.08
CA SER A 170 6.23 22.99 3.98
C SER A 170 5.44 22.73 5.27
N GLY A 171 4.58 21.71 5.29
CA GLY A 171 3.76 21.36 6.46
C GLY A 171 4.45 20.44 7.47
N GLY A 172 5.50 19.72 7.09
CA GLY A 172 6.08 18.65 7.91
C GLY A 172 5.26 17.36 7.87
N ASN A 173 5.59 16.41 8.75
CA ASN A 173 4.90 15.12 8.90
C ASN A 173 4.72 14.33 7.58
N LEU A 174 5.80 14.21 6.81
CA LEU A 174 5.82 13.55 5.49
C LEU A 174 5.30 12.11 5.52
N PHE A 175 5.72 11.31 6.51
CA PHE A 175 5.40 9.88 6.54
C PHE A 175 3.92 9.62 6.69
N ASP A 176 3.25 10.35 7.58
CA ASP A 176 1.81 10.19 7.83
C ASP A 176 1.00 10.58 6.59
N ALA A 177 1.32 11.74 5.99
CA ALA A 177 0.71 12.18 4.74
C ALA A 177 0.94 11.16 3.60
N ALA A 178 2.13 10.56 3.51
CA ALA A 178 2.44 9.57 2.48
C ALA A 178 1.62 8.29 2.66
N PHE A 179 1.52 7.76 3.88
CA PHE A 179 0.71 6.57 4.15
C PHE A 179 -0.79 6.83 4.00
N ALA A 180 -1.26 8.03 4.36
CA ALA A 180 -2.62 8.44 4.04
C ALA A 180 -2.84 8.50 2.52
N ALA A 181 -1.85 8.94 1.73
CA ALA A 181 -2.00 9.05 0.28
C ALA A 181 -2.08 7.66 -0.35
N VAL A 182 -1.22 6.75 0.09
CA VAL A 182 -1.30 5.33 -0.26
C VAL A 182 -2.67 4.74 0.10
N PHE A 183 -3.20 5.05 1.28
CA PHE A 183 -4.53 4.62 1.71
C PHE A 183 -5.64 5.10 0.76
N GLY A 184 -5.65 6.38 0.41
CA GLY A 184 -6.61 6.94 -0.54
C GLY A 184 -6.48 6.33 -1.94
N ALA A 185 -5.25 6.11 -2.42
CA ALA A 185 -5.02 5.53 -3.75
C ALA A 185 -5.49 4.07 -3.81
N PHE A 186 -5.27 3.28 -2.75
CA PHE A 186 -5.77 1.90 -2.67
C PHE A 186 -7.30 1.83 -2.61
N TYR A 187 -7.96 2.84 -2.05
CA TYR A 187 -9.42 2.90 -2.04
C TYR A 187 -9.99 3.05 -3.46
N ASP A 188 -9.34 3.89 -4.27
CA ASP A 188 -9.67 4.13 -5.67
C ASP A 188 -9.24 2.99 -6.60
N THR A 189 -8.19 2.23 -6.23
CA THR A 189 -7.59 1.22 -7.10
C THR A 189 -8.60 0.19 -7.63
N ARG A 190 -8.58 0.01 -8.96
CA ARG A 190 -9.30 -1.04 -9.68
C ARG A 190 -8.31 -1.88 -10.50
N VAL A 191 -8.26 -3.17 -10.19
CA VAL A 191 -7.42 -4.14 -10.90
C VAL A 191 -8.30 -4.88 -11.91
N PRO A 192 -7.91 -4.98 -13.19
CA PRO A 192 -8.75 -5.64 -14.19
C PRO A 192 -8.87 -7.14 -13.90
N ALA A 193 -10.09 -7.66 -14.03
CA ALA A 193 -10.38 -9.08 -13.81
C ALA A 193 -9.77 -9.94 -14.92
N THR A 194 -9.13 -11.04 -14.54
CA THR A 194 -8.47 -11.97 -15.46
C THR A 194 -9.10 -13.35 -15.38
N ARG A 195 -9.26 -13.99 -16.54
CA ARG A 195 -9.71 -15.37 -16.67
C ARG A 195 -8.59 -16.23 -17.20
N GLY A 196 -8.27 -17.31 -16.50
CA GLY A 196 -7.32 -18.30 -16.97
C GLY A 196 -7.86 -19.07 -18.19
N VAL A 197 -7.12 -19.05 -19.29
CA VAL A 197 -7.37 -19.86 -20.49
C VAL A 197 -6.44 -21.06 -20.48
N ALA A 198 -7.04 -22.24 -20.53
CA ALA A 198 -6.30 -23.48 -20.69
C ALA A 198 -6.30 -23.90 -22.16
N PHE A 199 -5.12 -24.10 -22.72
CA PHE A 199 -4.99 -24.63 -24.08
C PHE A 199 -4.94 -26.15 -24.02
N GLU A 200 -6.00 -26.80 -24.47
CA GLU A 200 -6.01 -28.23 -24.72
C GLU A 200 -5.61 -28.46 -26.17
N ALA A 201 -4.44 -29.08 -26.38
CA ALA A 201 -4.00 -29.42 -27.73
C ALA A 201 -5.00 -30.42 -28.32
N PRO A 202 -5.52 -30.19 -29.55
CA PRO A 202 -6.47 -31.11 -30.17
C PRO A 202 -5.83 -32.51 -30.28
N ALA A 203 -6.55 -33.54 -29.85
CA ALA A 203 -6.07 -34.92 -29.98
C ALA A 203 -6.00 -35.28 -31.47
N VAL A 204 -4.82 -35.68 -31.94
CA VAL A 204 -4.68 -36.25 -33.29
C VAL A 204 -5.11 -37.71 -33.20
N LEU A 205 -6.08 -38.10 -34.03
CA LEU A 205 -6.52 -39.49 -34.18
C LEU A 205 -5.58 -40.19 -35.16
N ASP A 206 -5.06 -41.35 -34.78
CA ASP A 206 -4.32 -42.23 -35.69
C ASP A 206 -5.28 -42.90 -36.71
N GLU A 207 -4.76 -43.50 -37.79
CA GLU A 207 -5.57 -44.20 -38.82
C GLU A 207 -6.41 -45.37 -38.24
N LEU A 208 -6.09 -45.82 -37.02
CA LEU A 208 -6.79 -46.84 -36.24
C LEU A 208 -7.80 -46.28 -35.22
N GLY A 209 -8.04 -44.96 -35.20
CA GLY A 209 -9.05 -44.32 -34.35
C GLY A 209 -8.66 -44.16 -32.87
N ASN A 210 -7.39 -44.39 -32.52
CA ASN A 210 -6.90 -44.17 -31.15
C ASN A 210 -6.44 -42.72 -30.96
N ALA A 211 -6.82 -42.11 -29.83
CA ALA A 211 -6.40 -40.75 -29.47
C ALA A 211 -4.91 -40.74 -29.07
N VAL A 212 -4.06 -40.16 -29.91
CA VAL A 212 -2.65 -39.96 -29.59
C VAL A 212 -2.52 -38.59 -28.92
N HIS A 213 -2.14 -38.57 -27.64
CA HIS A 213 -1.86 -37.32 -26.92
C HIS A 213 -0.58 -36.68 -27.47
N GLY A 214 -0.73 -35.59 -28.24
CA GLY A 214 0.35 -34.66 -28.54
C GLY A 214 0.40 -34.23 -30.01
N ALA A 215 -0.32 -33.17 -30.36
CA ALA A 215 -0.34 -32.59 -31.70
C ALA A 215 0.94 -31.82 -32.12
N PHE A 216 2.11 -32.09 -31.54
CA PHE A 216 3.37 -31.39 -31.90
C PHE A 216 4.61 -32.29 -31.84
N ALA A 217 4.47 -33.60 -32.01
CA ALA A 217 5.60 -34.47 -32.31
C ALA A 217 5.71 -34.65 -33.84
N ASN A 218 6.57 -33.87 -34.48
CA ASN A 218 7.14 -34.26 -35.76
C ASN A 218 7.96 -35.55 -35.57
N SER A 219 8.15 -36.34 -36.63
CA SER A 219 8.82 -37.65 -36.63
C SER A 219 10.30 -37.64 -36.19
N GLN A 220 10.83 -36.47 -35.79
CA GLN A 220 12.17 -36.29 -35.24
C GLN A 220 12.19 -35.68 -33.82
N GLY A 221 11.04 -35.50 -33.16
CA GLY A 221 10.99 -35.07 -31.75
C GLY A 221 11.49 -33.64 -31.49
N GLU A 222 11.51 -32.78 -32.51
CA GLU A 222 11.85 -31.37 -32.35
C GLU A 222 10.59 -30.52 -32.23
N LEU A 223 10.24 -30.27 -30.96
CA LEU A 223 9.13 -29.46 -30.50
C LEU A 223 9.43 -27.97 -30.70
N ASP A 224 9.28 -27.45 -31.93
CA ASP A 224 9.40 -26.01 -32.22
C ASP A 224 8.56 -25.60 -33.44
N GLN A 225 7.34 -25.09 -33.18
CA GLN A 225 6.71 -24.13 -34.10
C GLN A 225 5.76 -23.10 -33.46
N MET A 226 5.69 -23.00 -32.13
CA MET A 226 4.78 -22.03 -31.46
C MET A 226 5.37 -21.27 -30.26
N GLY A 227 6.69 -21.33 -30.00
CA GLY A 227 7.32 -20.52 -28.95
C GLY A 227 6.92 -20.83 -27.49
N ILE A 228 6.13 -21.89 -27.25
CA ILE A 228 5.57 -22.25 -25.91
C ILE A 228 6.59 -22.99 -25.03
N LYS A 229 7.82 -23.20 -25.51
CA LYS A 229 8.87 -23.99 -24.84
C LYS A 229 9.32 -23.39 -23.49
N GLY A 230 9.13 -22.07 -23.30
CA GLY A 230 9.46 -21.37 -22.06
C GLY A 230 8.49 -21.62 -20.90
N LEU A 231 7.20 -21.85 -21.16
CA LEU A 231 6.15 -21.93 -20.12
C LEU A 231 5.92 -23.32 -19.53
N LEU A 232 6.44 -24.39 -20.15
CA LEU A 232 6.25 -25.77 -19.70
C LEU A 232 7.42 -26.36 -18.90
N LYS A 233 8.47 -25.59 -18.61
CA LYS A 233 9.68 -26.10 -17.96
C LYS A 233 9.47 -26.34 -16.45
N LYS A 234 8.96 -27.52 -16.09
CA LYS A 234 9.32 -28.18 -14.82
C LYS A 234 10.02 -29.48 -15.18
N LYS A 235 11.34 -29.56 -14.94
CA LYS A 235 12.11 -30.81 -15.07
C LYS A 235 11.41 -31.90 -14.24
N PRO A 236 11.08 -33.07 -14.80
CA PRO A 236 10.71 -34.20 -13.97
C PRO A 236 11.98 -34.66 -13.23
N LYS A 237 11.94 -34.65 -11.89
CA LYS A 237 12.90 -35.41 -11.08
C LYS A 237 12.57 -36.88 -11.31
N ALA A 238 13.47 -37.60 -11.95
CA ALA A 238 13.44 -39.06 -11.94
C ALA A 238 13.73 -39.53 -10.51
N ASN A 239 12.76 -40.17 -9.86
CA ASN A 239 12.96 -41.32 -8.97
C ASN A 239 11.63 -41.87 -8.44
N ALA A 240 11.63 -43.20 -8.25
CA ALA A 240 10.65 -44.08 -7.61
C ALA A 240 9.54 -44.66 -8.50
N ALA A 241 9.70 -45.95 -8.77
CA ALA A 241 8.71 -46.85 -9.35
C ALA A 241 7.47 -46.95 -8.44
N GLY A 242 6.28 -46.73 -9.03
CA GLY A 242 4.99 -46.88 -8.38
C GLY A 242 3.89 -47.05 -9.44
N THR A 243 3.11 -48.11 -9.27
CA THR A 243 1.98 -48.62 -10.07
C THR A 243 1.05 -47.54 -10.68
N PRO A 244 0.55 -47.69 -11.93
CA PRO A 244 -0.35 -46.70 -12.52
C PRO A 244 -1.77 -46.87 -11.94
N GLY A 245 -2.11 -46.02 -10.99
CA GLY A 245 -3.47 -45.84 -10.51
C GLY A 245 -4.23 -44.90 -11.45
N ASN A 246 -5.29 -45.41 -12.07
CA ASN A 246 -6.25 -44.68 -12.90
C ASN A 246 -6.92 -43.55 -12.08
N ARG A 247 -6.46 -42.31 -12.25
CA ARG A 247 -7.19 -41.10 -11.85
C ARG A 247 -7.40 -40.23 -13.08
N SER A 248 -8.55 -40.44 -13.69
CA SER A 248 -9.22 -39.49 -14.57
C SER A 248 -9.38 -38.16 -13.82
N GLY A 249 -8.88 -37.10 -14.46
CA GLY A 249 -8.78 -35.76 -13.90
C GLY A 249 -7.74 -34.97 -14.67
N THR A 250 -7.94 -34.81 -15.98
CA THR A 250 -7.20 -33.88 -16.83
C THR A 250 -7.48 -32.47 -16.32
N ALA A 251 -6.73 -32.03 -15.30
CA ALA A 251 -6.68 -30.64 -14.92
C ALA A 251 -6.01 -29.89 -16.08
N SER A 252 -6.83 -29.32 -16.96
CA SER A 252 -6.36 -28.53 -18.09
C SER A 252 -5.47 -27.42 -17.55
N LYS A 253 -4.16 -27.50 -17.86
CA LYS A 253 -3.18 -26.57 -17.33
C LYS A 253 -3.45 -25.20 -17.96
N VAL A 254 -3.87 -24.24 -17.14
CA VAL A 254 -4.01 -22.84 -17.57
C VAL A 254 -2.67 -22.35 -18.08
N VAL A 255 -2.61 -22.00 -19.37
CA VAL A 255 -1.37 -21.57 -20.05
C VAL A 255 -1.34 -20.06 -20.20
N ASP A 256 -2.51 -19.44 -20.38
CA ASP A 256 -2.61 -18.00 -20.61
C ASP A 256 -3.81 -17.39 -19.88
N PHE A 257 -4.00 -16.07 -20.00
CA PHE A 257 -5.15 -15.38 -19.43
C PHE A 257 -5.75 -14.38 -20.41
N GLU A 258 -7.06 -14.17 -20.28
CA GLU A 258 -7.80 -13.13 -20.98
C GLU A 258 -8.32 -12.10 -19.95
N LEU A 259 -8.49 -10.86 -20.40
CA LEU A 259 -9.18 -9.84 -19.60
C LEU A 259 -10.68 -10.02 -19.79
N GLU A 260 -11.43 -10.17 -18.70
CA GLU A 260 -12.88 -10.40 -18.78
C GLU A 260 -13.63 -9.14 -19.24
N HIS A 261 -13.11 -7.97 -18.88
CA HIS A 261 -13.72 -6.67 -19.21
C HIS A 261 -12.64 -5.76 -19.79
N SER A 262 -12.91 -5.21 -20.99
CA SER A 262 -12.05 -4.25 -21.68
C SER A 262 -12.34 -2.78 -21.31
N GLY A 263 -13.22 -2.54 -20.33
CA GLY A 263 -13.64 -1.21 -19.86
C GLY A 263 -12.98 -0.78 -18.54
N GLN A 264 -13.44 0.35 -17.97
CA GLN A 264 -13.01 0.86 -16.65
C GLN A 264 -13.50 0.02 -15.46
N ASP A 265 -14.22 -1.07 -15.71
CA ASP A 265 -14.84 -1.92 -14.70
C ASP A 265 -13.82 -2.97 -14.21
N GLY A 266 -12.87 -2.52 -13.40
CA GLY A 266 -11.94 -3.38 -12.68
C GLY A 266 -12.50 -3.83 -11.34
N ALA A 267 -12.04 -4.97 -10.83
CA ALA A 267 -12.35 -5.41 -9.48
C ALA A 267 -11.69 -4.48 -8.46
N SER A 268 -12.45 -4.11 -7.42
CA SER A 268 -11.87 -3.43 -6.25
C SER A 268 -10.98 -4.37 -5.47
N VAL A 269 -9.86 -3.87 -4.96
CA VAL A 269 -8.97 -4.65 -4.11
C VAL A 269 -9.66 -4.96 -2.77
N GLU A 270 -9.78 -6.24 -2.42
CA GLU A 270 -10.29 -6.67 -1.12
C GLU A 270 -9.33 -6.26 -0.01
N GLY A 271 -9.86 -5.88 1.16
CA GLY A 271 -9.05 -5.44 2.29
C GLY A 271 -8.60 -3.98 2.24
N ARG A 272 -9.06 -3.18 1.26
CA ARG A 272 -8.72 -1.75 1.12
C ARG A 272 -8.90 -0.88 2.38
N GLN A 273 -9.78 -1.31 3.29
CA GLN A 273 -10.07 -0.64 4.56
C GLN A 273 -9.03 -0.89 5.67
N ASP A 274 -8.20 -1.92 5.50
CA ASP A 274 -7.20 -2.33 6.51
C ASP A 274 -5.77 -2.00 6.05
N VAL A 275 -5.62 -1.21 4.97
CA VAL A 275 -4.34 -0.62 4.54
C VAL A 275 -3.71 0.12 5.71
N PRO A 276 -2.40 -0.07 5.99
CA PRO A 276 -1.81 0.47 7.20
C PRO A 276 -1.59 1.97 7.08
N LEU A 277 -1.83 2.68 8.18
CA LEU A 277 -1.47 4.09 8.34
C LEU A 277 -0.26 4.21 9.24
N CYS A 278 0.58 5.20 8.96
CA CYS A 278 1.77 5.50 9.75
C CYS A 278 1.52 6.75 10.58
N ILE A 279 1.60 6.63 11.90
CA ILE A 279 1.52 7.78 12.80
C ILE A 279 2.89 8.09 13.36
N THR A 280 3.33 9.34 13.17
CA THR A 280 4.56 9.86 13.77
C THR A 280 4.27 10.42 15.16
N VAL A 281 4.83 9.77 16.18
CA VAL A 281 4.76 10.20 17.57
C VAL A 281 6.10 10.82 17.96
N ASN A 282 6.11 12.13 18.15
CA ASN A 282 7.29 12.87 18.60
C ASN A 282 7.33 12.86 20.13
N ILE A 283 8.50 12.55 20.69
CA ILE A 283 8.66 12.42 22.14
C ILE A 283 9.18 13.74 22.69
N LEU A 284 8.44 14.31 23.64
CA LEU A 284 8.87 15.46 24.43
C LEU A 284 9.31 14.99 25.83
N PRO A 285 10.01 15.82 26.63
CA PRO A 285 10.49 15.41 27.95
C PRO A 285 9.39 14.91 28.90
N HIS A 286 8.19 15.50 28.85
CA HIS A 286 7.07 15.15 29.73
C HIS A 286 5.77 14.79 29.00
N SER A 287 5.72 14.95 27.68
CA SER A 287 4.51 14.76 26.87
C SER A 287 4.82 14.11 25.51
N TYR A 288 3.79 13.93 24.68
CA TYR A 288 3.89 13.40 23.33
C TYR A 288 3.23 14.37 22.36
N LEU A 289 3.84 14.55 21.19
CA LEU A 289 3.35 15.43 20.13
C LEU A 289 3.05 14.62 18.87
N LEU A 290 1.85 14.81 18.32
CA LEU A 290 1.45 14.26 17.02
C LEU A 290 1.40 15.37 15.99
N ASP A 291 1.62 15.00 14.72
CA ASP A 291 1.55 15.93 13.59
C ASP A 291 2.38 17.20 13.80
N ALA A 292 3.69 17.01 13.98
CA ALA A 292 4.63 18.11 14.15
C ALA A 292 4.74 18.92 12.85
N ASN A 293 4.74 20.25 12.99
CA ASN A 293 5.11 21.16 11.92
C ASN A 293 6.62 21.04 11.63
N VAL A 294 7.08 21.54 10.47
CA VAL A 294 8.51 21.52 10.11
C VAL A 294 9.40 22.10 11.22
N ASP A 295 8.94 23.19 11.85
CA ASP A 295 9.69 23.83 12.92
C ASP A 295 9.73 23.00 14.20
N GLU A 296 8.62 22.35 14.55
CA GLU A 296 8.53 21.46 15.70
C GLU A 296 9.38 20.20 15.47
N GLU A 297 9.35 19.67 14.24
CA GLU A 297 10.11 18.50 13.81
C GLU A 297 11.63 18.74 13.88
N ALA A 298 12.07 19.95 13.53
CA ALA A 298 13.48 20.34 13.63
C ALA A 298 13.97 20.52 15.07
N CYS A 299 13.07 20.80 16.02
CA CYS A 299 13.41 20.96 17.44
C CYS A 299 13.45 19.64 18.21
N ILE A 300 12.75 18.61 17.72
CA ILE A 300 12.58 17.35 18.45
C ILE A 300 13.61 16.32 17.97
N GLY A 301 14.44 15.87 18.91
CA GLY A 301 15.51 14.91 18.62
C GLY A 301 15.08 13.45 18.52
N SER A 302 13.87 13.12 19.00
CA SER A 302 13.41 11.73 19.17
C SER A 302 11.97 11.54 18.71
N ARG A 303 11.75 10.59 17.80
CA ARG A 303 10.44 10.25 17.25
C ARG A 303 10.27 8.76 17.02
N ILE A 304 9.03 8.31 17.13
CA ILE A 304 8.63 6.93 16.89
C ILE A 304 7.56 6.95 15.82
N ARG A 305 7.78 6.19 14.76
CA ARG A 305 6.78 5.94 13.72
C ARG A 305 6.14 4.60 13.98
N VAL A 306 4.83 4.60 14.11
CA VAL A 306 4.02 3.41 14.39
C VAL A 306 3.15 3.15 13.19
N LEU A 307 3.36 2.01 12.52
CA LEU A 307 2.45 1.54 11.48
C LEU A 307 1.38 0.67 12.13
N ALA A 308 0.14 1.08 11.97
CA ALA A 308 -1.00 0.34 12.47
C ALA A 308 -2.13 0.28 11.44
N THR A 309 -2.89 -0.80 11.50
CA THR A 309 -4.11 -0.95 10.71
C THR A 309 -5.29 -0.32 11.44
N ARG A 310 -6.43 -0.19 10.75
CA ARG A 310 -7.70 0.26 11.33
C ARG A 310 -8.12 -0.55 12.57
N SER A 311 -7.75 -1.83 12.63
CA SER A 311 -7.99 -2.71 13.79
C SER A 311 -7.10 -2.42 15.01
N SER A 312 -6.32 -1.33 15.00
CA SER A 312 -5.27 -1.01 15.98
C SER A 312 -4.17 -2.07 16.11
N LYS A 313 -4.10 -3.04 15.18
CA LYS A 313 -2.98 -3.98 15.09
C LYS A 313 -1.75 -3.25 14.56
N VAL A 314 -0.69 -3.25 15.36
CA VAL A 314 0.62 -2.69 15.01
C VAL A 314 1.35 -3.67 14.09
N LEU A 315 1.83 -3.18 12.96
CA LEU A 315 2.62 -3.96 12.01
C LEU A 315 4.11 -3.78 12.23
N SER A 316 4.56 -2.53 12.32
CA SER A 316 5.96 -2.19 12.53
C SER A 316 6.09 -0.91 13.34
N VAL A 317 7.21 -0.82 14.06
CA VAL A 317 7.59 0.36 14.83
C VAL A 317 9.01 0.71 14.42
N ARG A 318 9.22 1.97 14.02
CA ARG A 318 10.56 2.49 13.74
C ARG A 318 10.85 3.66 14.66
N THR A 319 11.96 3.56 15.38
CA THR A 319 12.49 4.62 16.22
C THR A 319 13.53 5.40 15.42
N GLU A 320 13.39 6.72 15.36
CA GLU A 320 14.39 7.61 14.80
C GLU A 320 14.72 8.68 15.82
N GLY A 321 15.99 8.86 16.12
CA GLY A 321 16.43 9.91 17.02
C GLY A 321 17.83 9.69 17.55
N THR A 322 18.37 10.72 18.18
CA THR A 322 19.71 10.70 18.78
C THR A 322 19.68 10.47 20.29
N GLU A 323 18.52 10.61 20.93
CA GLU A 323 18.39 10.48 22.39
C GLU A 323 17.96 9.07 22.81
N GLU A 324 18.34 8.69 24.02
CA GLU A 324 17.93 7.43 24.61
C GLU A 324 16.47 7.50 25.10
N ILE A 325 15.65 6.56 24.63
CA ILE A 325 14.23 6.51 24.99
C ILE A 325 13.98 5.32 25.91
N SER A 326 13.40 5.56 27.08
CA SER A 326 13.01 4.48 27.99
C SER A 326 11.89 3.62 27.40
N PHE A 327 11.95 2.30 27.62
CA PHE A 327 10.97 1.34 27.10
C PHE A 327 9.52 1.67 27.49
N LYS A 328 9.30 2.17 28.71
CA LYS A 328 7.97 2.60 29.17
C LYS A 328 7.37 3.67 28.25
N ARG A 329 8.19 4.63 27.81
CA ARG A 329 7.74 5.72 26.94
C ARG A 329 7.50 5.24 25.51
N VAL A 330 8.30 4.28 25.03
CA VAL A 330 8.08 3.62 23.73
C VAL A 330 6.74 2.88 23.74
N SER A 331 6.46 2.08 24.77
CA SER A 331 5.21 1.34 24.90
C SER A 331 3.98 2.26 24.92
N GLU A 332 4.08 3.37 25.65
CA GLU A 332 3.02 4.39 25.68
C GLU A 332 2.84 5.09 24.32
N ALA A 333 3.94 5.44 23.64
CA ALA A 333 3.89 6.03 22.29
C ALA A 333 3.25 5.07 21.28
N ILE A 334 3.55 3.77 21.35
CA ILE A 334 2.93 2.75 20.49
C ILE A 334 1.42 2.68 20.74
N ARG A 335 0.98 2.72 22.00
CA ARG A 335 -0.44 2.72 22.36
C ARG A 335 -1.16 3.98 21.87
N ILE A 336 -0.53 5.14 21.97
CA ILE A 336 -1.09 6.40 21.44
C ILE A 336 -1.17 6.32 19.92
N GLY A 337 -0.11 5.88 19.26
CA GLY A 337 -0.04 5.73 17.80
C GLY A 337 -1.10 4.78 17.27
N SER A 338 -1.32 3.62 17.89
CA SER A 338 -2.30 2.63 17.41
C SER A 338 -3.75 3.09 17.54
N VAL A 339 -4.08 3.85 18.59
CA VAL A 339 -5.42 4.43 18.78
C VAL A 339 -5.66 5.55 17.77
N GLN A 340 -4.65 6.39 17.54
CA GLN A 340 -4.79 7.51 16.61
C GLN A 340 -4.79 7.05 15.15
N ALA A 341 -4.05 6.01 14.81
CA ALA A 341 -4.11 5.39 13.49
C ALA A 341 -5.51 4.87 13.16
N ALA A 342 -6.18 4.21 14.12
CA ALA A 342 -7.55 3.73 13.92
C ALA A 342 -8.54 4.89 13.71
N ARG A 343 -8.43 5.95 14.53
CA ARG A 343 -9.25 7.16 14.38
C ARG A 343 -9.04 7.87 13.04
N LEU A 344 -7.78 7.96 12.60
CA LEU A 344 -7.44 8.54 11.32
C LEU A 344 -8.03 7.70 10.20
N ALA A 345 -7.86 6.37 10.22
CA ALA A 345 -8.43 5.46 9.23
C ALA A 345 -9.95 5.60 9.09
N ASP A 346 -10.67 5.66 10.21
CA ASP A 346 -12.13 5.84 10.19
C ASP A 346 -12.52 7.21 9.59
N ALA A 347 -11.80 8.28 9.95
CA ALA A 347 -12.02 9.62 9.40
C ALA A 347 -11.76 9.67 7.88
N LEU A 348 -10.68 9.04 7.41
CA LEU A 348 -10.34 8.97 5.99
C LEU A 348 -11.39 8.18 5.21
N LEU A 349 -11.84 7.04 5.74
CA LEU A 349 -12.89 6.24 5.11
C LEU A 349 -14.20 7.02 5.00
N ASP A 350 -14.55 7.81 6.00
CA ASP A 350 -15.75 8.64 5.96
C ASP A 350 -15.64 9.79 4.97
N GLN A 351 -14.46 10.41 4.82
CA GLN A 351 -14.21 11.38 3.75
C GLN A 351 -14.31 10.73 2.36
N LEU A 352 -13.68 9.58 2.16
CA LEU A 352 -13.69 8.85 0.89
C LEU A 352 -15.09 8.36 0.48
N LYS A 353 -15.92 7.93 1.45
CA LYS A 353 -17.33 7.59 1.20
C LYS A 353 -18.14 8.81 0.75
N ARG A 354 -17.86 10.00 1.30
CA ARG A 354 -18.51 11.24 0.85
C ARG A 354 -18.09 11.61 -0.57
N CYS A 355 -16.80 11.49 -0.90
CA CYS A 355 -16.29 11.79 -2.24
C CYS A 355 -16.77 10.80 -3.30
N SER A 356 -16.90 9.51 -2.95
CA SER A 356 -17.44 8.48 -3.84
C SER A 356 -18.97 8.45 -3.92
N GLY A 357 -19.66 9.12 -2.98
CA GLY A 357 -21.12 9.22 -2.91
C GLY A 357 -21.75 10.30 -3.78
N LEU A 358 -21.02 10.89 -4.72
CA LEU A 358 -21.58 11.75 -5.77
C LEU A 358 -22.33 10.90 -6.81
N ASP A 359 -23.46 10.33 -6.37
CA ASP A 359 -24.64 9.91 -7.15
C ASP A 359 -25.74 9.39 -6.19
N GLN A 360 -25.96 10.07 -5.07
CA GLN A 360 -27.29 10.10 -4.45
C GLN A 360 -27.85 11.50 -4.67
N GLU A 361 -28.47 11.69 -5.85
CA GLU A 361 -29.72 12.43 -5.91
C GLU A 361 -30.57 11.96 -4.73
N ASP A 362 -30.61 12.73 -3.62
CA ASP A 362 -31.60 12.66 -2.53
C ASP A 362 -31.20 13.54 -1.31
N GLN A 363 -30.39 14.59 -1.47
CA GLN A 363 -30.42 15.74 -0.54
C GLN A 363 -31.46 16.77 -0.99
N GLU A 364 -32.68 16.31 -1.26
CA GLU A 364 -33.84 17.17 -1.47
C GLU A 364 -35.10 16.58 -0.79
N VAL A 365 -34.99 16.00 0.41
CA VAL A 365 -36.21 15.66 1.20
C VAL A 365 -36.12 16.00 2.70
N ASP A 366 -34.96 16.01 3.36
CA ASP A 366 -34.94 16.14 4.83
C ASP A 366 -34.96 17.56 5.42
N VAL A 367 -35.10 18.60 4.59
CA VAL A 367 -35.40 19.96 5.10
C VAL A 367 -36.90 20.18 5.35
N ALA A 368 -37.79 19.39 4.73
CA ALA A 368 -39.24 19.51 4.92
C ALA A 368 -39.75 18.76 6.18
N ALA A 369 -38.99 17.78 6.69
CA ALA A 369 -39.35 17.05 7.91
C ALA A 369 -39.10 17.86 9.19
N VAL A 370 -38.17 18.81 9.17
CA VAL A 370 -37.86 19.66 10.33
C VAL A 370 -38.86 20.80 10.49
N GLU A 371 -39.43 21.33 9.40
CA GLU A 371 -40.46 22.38 9.47
C GLU A 371 -41.85 21.85 9.86
N SER A 372 -42.16 20.58 9.55
CA SER A 372 -43.44 19.96 9.94
C SER A 372 -43.52 19.59 11.42
N TRP A 373 -42.39 19.39 12.11
CA TRP A 373 -42.36 19.20 13.57
C TRP A 373 -42.39 20.51 14.37
N ALA A 374 -42.04 21.65 13.76
CA ALA A 374 -42.06 22.95 14.42
C ALA A 374 -43.43 23.64 14.39
N LEU A 375 -44.29 23.34 13.40
CA LEU A 375 -45.64 23.93 13.30
C LEU A 375 -46.74 23.18 14.07
N GLY A 376 -46.47 22.00 14.62
CA GLY A 376 -47.47 21.14 15.26
C GLY A 376 -47.68 21.35 16.76
N LYS A 377 -47.10 22.41 17.36
CA LYS A 377 -47.11 22.60 18.83
C LYS A 377 -47.47 24.03 19.25
N MET A 378 -48.51 24.58 18.64
CA MET A 378 -49.25 25.73 19.17
C MET A 378 -50.71 25.59 18.78
N ASP A 379 -51.48 24.80 19.54
CA ASP A 379 -52.87 25.18 19.82
C ASP A 379 -53.46 24.42 21.02
N VAL A 380 -54.42 25.08 21.66
CA VAL A 380 -55.33 24.65 22.74
C VAL A 380 -54.87 24.90 24.19
N ASP A 381 -55.17 26.13 24.63
CA ASP A 381 -55.54 26.51 26.00
C ASP A 381 -56.82 25.79 26.47
N ALA A 382 -56.84 25.31 27.73
CA ALA A 382 -58.00 25.26 28.63
C ALA A 382 -57.54 25.05 30.08
#